data_AF-A0A6V8JX63-F1
#
_entry.id   AF-A0A6V8JX63-F1
#
_cell.length_a   1.000
_cell.length_b   1.000
_cell.length_c   1.000
_cell.angle_alpha   90.00
_cell.angle_beta   90.00
_cell.angle_gamma   90.00
#
_symmetry.space_group_name_H-M   'P 1'
#
loop_
_entity.id
_entity.type
_entity.pdbx_description
1 polymer ?
#
loop_
_entity_poly.entity_id
_entity_poly.type
_entity_poly.pdbx_seq_one_letter_code
_entity_poly.pdbx_strand_id
1 'polypeptide(L)'
;MTAIAGALRELLVRYLDAWTPGAVHGARGATFAYGWAGAPDEATAEAALRVFAEFADRLRGRRLAVVLVGPSTAAVAARLDAVQAELGTPPELGVYPVEGPLDERLPAALKAAGAAGAPLLAFLDGAGPASLAAAGTGKPAEVLLVSGTGGQPAAPMPLTAHVDLVAGDGGARLVTFATTAGKGLEAFKNALWAVDEYAGVRYRDPRDPEGHLLDISLSPHPGPLRREILAHLGSAGARTVTQLREFTLTQTVYRASDTVRVLNALLAAGTVTRDPDRGRLGGDVVIALP
;
A
#
# COMPACT_ATOMS: atom_id res chain seq x y z
N MET A 1 -7.30 20.50 5.12
CA MET A 1 -6.88 19.10 4.84
C MET A 1 -8.09 18.21 5.02
N THR A 2 -8.42 17.39 4.02
CA THR A 2 -9.57 16.47 4.14
C THR A 2 -9.21 15.29 5.04
N ALA A 3 -10.22 14.64 5.64
CA ALA A 3 -9.98 13.46 6.48
C ALA A 3 -9.27 12.33 5.70
N ILE A 4 -9.63 12.15 4.43
CA ILE A 4 -8.99 11.18 3.53
C ILE A 4 -7.51 11.50 3.29
N ALA A 5 -7.14 12.77 3.08
CA ALA A 5 -5.75 13.15 2.90
C ALA A 5 -4.90 12.85 4.15
N GLY A 6 -5.49 13.03 5.34
CA GLY A 6 -4.87 12.62 6.61
C GLY A 6 -4.61 11.12 6.69
N ALA A 7 -5.64 10.30 6.42
CA ALA A 7 -5.53 8.85 6.42
C ALA A 7 -4.54 8.32 5.36
N LEU A 8 -4.50 8.92 4.17
CA LEU A 8 -3.53 8.60 3.11
C LEU A 8 -2.10 8.87 3.54
N ARG A 9 -1.86 10.04 4.16
CA ARG A 9 -0.53 10.39 4.66
C ARG A 9 -0.08 9.43 5.73
N GLU A 10 -0.96 9.09 6.67
CA GLU A 10 -0.63 8.13 7.73
C GLU A 10 -0.33 6.74 7.17
N LEU A 11 -1.14 6.25 6.22
CA LEU A 11 -0.89 5.00 5.50
C LEU A 11 0.48 5.03 4.83
N LEU A 12 0.81 6.10 4.12
CA LEU A 12 2.11 6.25 3.47
C LEU A 12 3.24 6.23 4.49
N VAL A 13 3.14 6.99 5.58
CA VAL A 13 4.17 7.04 6.64
C VAL A 13 4.43 5.65 7.21
N ARG A 14 3.39 4.91 7.59
CA ARG A 14 3.52 3.54 8.13
C ARG A 14 4.11 2.58 7.11
N TYR A 15 3.73 2.72 5.84
CA TYR A 15 4.28 1.90 4.78
C TYR A 15 5.76 2.20 4.52
N LEU A 16 6.15 3.48 4.53
CA LEU A 16 7.53 3.92 4.35
C LEU A 16 8.43 3.46 5.50
N ASP A 17 7.93 3.45 6.74
CA ASP A 17 8.65 2.92 7.90
C ASP A 17 8.98 1.42 7.72
N ALA A 18 8.03 0.64 7.19
CA ALA A 18 8.25 -0.77 6.89
C ALA A 18 9.14 -0.99 5.64
N TRP A 19 9.01 -0.14 4.63
CA TRP A 19 9.69 -0.28 3.34
C TRP A 19 11.16 0.15 3.36
N THR A 20 11.45 1.30 3.97
CA THR A 20 12.76 1.97 3.90
C THR A 20 13.91 1.08 4.37
N PRO A 21 13.83 0.37 5.51
CA PRO A 21 14.89 -0.54 5.97
C PRO A 21 15.33 -1.57 4.93
N GLY A 22 14.37 -2.16 4.22
CA GLY A 22 14.64 -3.17 3.19
C GLY A 22 15.14 -2.54 1.90
N ALA A 23 14.56 -1.41 1.49
CA ALA A 23 14.92 -0.72 0.26
C ALA A 23 16.36 -0.19 0.28
N VAL A 24 16.79 0.43 1.37
CA VAL A 24 18.14 0.97 1.52
C VAL A 24 19.18 -0.11 1.87
N HIS A 25 18.77 -1.38 1.99
CA HIS A 25 19.71 -2.47 2.23
C HIS A 25 20.53 -2.85 0.97
N GLY A 26 20.01 -2.57 -0.22
CA GLY A 26 20.59 -2.99 -1.49
C GLY A 26 21.78 -2.14 -1.97
N ALA A 27 22.62 -2.72 -2.83
CA ALA A 27 23.80 -2.03 -3.39
C ALA A 27 23.47 -0.97 -4.48
N ARG A 28 22.24 -0.92 -4.98
CA ARG A 28 21.83 -0.07 -6.12
C ARG A 28 21.15 1.24 -5.72
N GLY A 29 21.13 1.56 -4.42
CA GLY A 29 20.29 2.65 -3.89
C GLY A 29 18.80 2.31 -4.00
N ALA A 30 17.95 3.26 -3.65
CA ALA A 30 16.50 3.15 -3.72
C ALA A 30 15.87 4.46 -4.21
N THR A 31 14.66 4.37 -4.76
CA THR A 31 13.92 5.54 -5.25
C THR A 31 12.52 5.56 -4.65
N PHE A 32 12.15 6.71 -4.10
CA PHE A 32 10.78 7.07 -3.79
C PHE A 32 10.32 8.14 -4.78
N ALA A 33 9.21 7.91 -5.48
CA ALA A 33 8.62 8.88 -6.38
C ALA A 33 7.28 9.38 -5.82
N TYR A 34 7.12 10.69 -5.72
CA TYR A 34 5.86 11.34 -5.38
C TYR A 34 5.37 12.14 -6.58
N GLY A 35 4.22 11.72 -7.14
CA GLY A 35 3.69 12.26 -8.38
C GLY A 35 2.23 12.71 -8.24
N TRP A 36 1.88 13.85 -8.83
CA TRP A 36 0.50 14.37 -8.80
C TRP A 36 0.13 15.04 -10.13
N ALA A 37 -1.13 14.87 -10.55
CA ALA A 37 -1.69 15.58 -11.70
C ALA A 37 -2.35 16.92 -11.32
N GLY A 38 -2.86 17.04 -10.09
CA GLY A 38 -3.64 18.18 -9.60
C GLY A 38 -2.86 19.11 -8.67
N ALA A 39 -3.47 19.46 -7.52
CA ALA A 39 -2.77 20.17 -6.45
C ALA A 39 -1.94 19.16 -5.61
N PRO A 40 -0.70 19.49 -5.24
CA PRO A 40 0.10 18.62 -4.37
C PRO A 40 -0.46 18.59 -2.95
N ASP A 41 -0.28 17.47 -2.27
CA ASP A 41 -0.33 17.42 -0.81
C ASP A 41 1.10 17.57 -0.26
N GLU A 42 1.50 18.83 -0.03
CA GLU A 42 2.81 19.19 0.51
C GLU A 42 3.13 18.49 1.83
N ALA A 43 2.11 18.28 2.68
CA ALA A 43 2.28 17.63 3.98
C ALA A 43 2.60 16.14 3.83
N THR A 44 2.10 15.50 2.77
CA THR A 44 2.43 14.11 2.46
C THR A 44 3.88 13.96 2.00
N ALA A 45 4.38 14.86 1.15
CA ALA A 45 5.78 14.88 0.75
C ALA A 45 6.73 15.15 1.94
N GLU A 46 6.39 16.12 2.79
CA GLU A 46 7.15 16.40 4.02
C GLU A 46 7.20 15.16 4.93
N ALA A 47 6.05 14.53 5.21
CA ALA A 47 6.00 13.38 6.09
C ALA A 47 6.84 12.21 5.57
N ALA A 48 6.83 11.96 4.25
CA ALA A 48 7.68 10.95 3.63
C ALA A 48 9.19 11.26 3.84
N LEU A 49 9.60 12.51 3.62
CA LEU A 49 10.99 12.91 3.84
C LEU A 49 11.42 12.78 5.30
N ARG A 50 10.55 13.12 6.25
CA ARG A 50 10.82 12.95 7.68
C ARG A 50 11.06 11.47 8.03
N VAL A 51 10.25 10.54 7.50
CA VAL A 51 10.49 9.09 7.68
C VAL A 51 11.87 8.70 7.14
N PHE A 52 12.24 9.16 5.93
CA PHE A 52 13.57 8.83 5.38
C PHE A 52 14.73 9.37 6.21
N ALA A 53 14.57 10.55 6.82
CA ALA A 53 15.57 11.13 7.70
C ALA A 53 15.81 10.29 8.97
N GLU A 54 14.81 9.56 9.47
CA GLU A 54 14.97 8.61 10.59
C GLU A 54 15.91 7.45 10.26
N PHE A 55 16.10 7.16 8.96
CA PHE A 55 17.00 6.13 8.45
C PHE A 55 18.31 6.69 7.87
N ALA A 56 18.63 7.96 8.12
CA ALA A 56 19.81 8.63 7.57
C ALA A 56 21.13 7.90 7.89
N ASP A 57 21.23 7.29 9.07
CA ASP A 57 22.39 6.49 9.50
C ASP A 57 22.64 5.26 8.59
N ARG A 58 21.58 4.73 7.97
CA ARG A 58 21.62 3.57 7.07
C ARG A 58 21.95 3.93 5.62
N LEU A 59 21.99 5.22 5.29
CA LEU A 59 22.29 5.71 3.94
C LEU A 59 23.79 5.83 3.64
N ARG A 60 24.69 5.51 4.58
CA ARG A 60 26.14 5.64 4.37
C ARG A 60 26.60 4.84 3.15
N GLY A 61 26.99 5.55 2.08
CA GLY A 61 27.39 4.95 0.81
C GLY A 61 26.24 4.42 -0.05
N ARG A 62 24.98 4.75 0.25
CA ARG A 62 23.78 4.27 -0.42
C ARG A 62 22.79 5.41 -0.64
N ARG A 63 22.50 5.72 -1.90
CA ARG A 63 21.61 6.82 -2.26
C ARG A 63 20.13 6.42 -2.12
N LEU A 64 19.35 7.30 -1.52
CA LEU A 64 17.89 7.30 -1.60
C LEU A 64 17.46 8.56 -2.38
N ALA A 65 16.86 8.35 -3.55
CA ALA A 65 16.36 9.44 -4.38
C ALA A 65 14.87 9.67 -4.12
N VAL A 66 14.50 10.89 -3.72
CA VAL A 66 13.13 11.39 -3.65
C VAL A 66 12.84 12.18 -4.92
N VAL A 67 12.05 11.63 -5.81
CA VAL A 67 11.69 12.25 -7.10
C VAL A 67 10.30 12.87 -6.98
N LEU A 68 10.19 14.18 -7.19
CA LEU A 68 8.91 14.89 -7.16
C LEU A 68 8.49 15.21 -8.60
N VAL A 69 7.27 14.85 -9.01
CA VAL A 69 6.78 15.11 -10.36
C VAL A 69 5.37 15.68 -10.35
N GLY A 70 5.20 16.88 -10.92
CA GLY A 70 3.88 17.47 -11.09
C GLY A 70 3.91 18.80 -11.83
N PRO A 71 2.74 19.43 -12.07
CA PRO A 71 2.63 20.66 -12.86
C PRO A 71 3.49 21.81 -12.33
N SER A 72 3.64 21.92 -11.01
CA SER A 72 4.58 22.82 -10.35
C SER A 72 5.10 22.15 -9.09
N THR A 73 6.40 22.24 -8.84
CA THR A 73 7.07 21.56 -7.71
C THR A 73 7.69 22.52 -6.70
N ALA A 74 7.74 23.81 -7.01
CA ALA A 74 8.48 24.81 -6.23
C ALA A 74 8.09 24.86 -4.74
N ALA A 75 6.78 24.87 -4.43
CA ALA A 75 6.31 24.93 -3.04
C ALA A 75 6.69 23.67 -2.24
N VAL A 76 6.49 22.49 -2.85
CA VAL A 76 6.88 21.21 -2.24
C VAL A 76 8.39 21.14 -2.05
N ALA A 77 9.18 21.52 -3.05
CA ALA A 77 10.63 21.50 -3.00
C ALA A 77 11.17 22.43 -1.90
N ALA A 78 10.71 23.68 -1.84
CA ALA A 78 11.11 24.64 -0.81
C ALA A 78 10.79 24.13 0.61
N ARG A 79 9.65 23.45 0.77
CA ARG A 79 9.26 22.82 2.03
C ARG A 79 10.19 21.66 2.39
N LEU A 80 10.54 20.81 1.42
CA LEU A 80 11.48 19.71 1.65
C LEU A 80 12.88 20.21 1.97
N ASP A 81 13.37 21.26 1.30
CA ASP A 81 14.66 21.89 1.61
C ASP A 81 14.71 22.38 3.06
N ALA A 82 13.63 23.00 3.55
CA ALA A 82 13.53 23.43 4.94
C ALA A 82 13.61 22.25 5.93
N VAL A 83 12.94 21.13 5.61
CA VAL A 83 12.99 19.90 6.41
C VAL A 83 14.38 19.25 6.37
N GLN A 84 15.04 19.23 5.22
CA GLN A 84 16.41 18.71 5.10
C GLN A 84 17.40 19.55 5.93
N ALA A 85 17.23 20.87 5.93
CA ALA A 85 18.03 21.78 6.75
C ALA A 85 17.74 21.62 8.26
N GLU A 86 16.47 21.49 8.65
CA GLU A 86 16.04 21.24 10.03
C GLU A 86 16.65 19.95 10.59
N LEU A 87 16.60 18.86 9.81
CA LEU A 87 17.02 17.52 10.23
C LEU A 87 18.48 17.21 9.97
N GLY A 88 19.21 18.08 9.25
CA GLY A 88 20.60 17.85 8.87
C GLY A 88 20.79 16.58 8.03
N THR A 89 19.91 16.35 7.05
CA THR A 89 19.92 15.10 6.28
C THR A 89 21.22 14.92 5.48
N PRO A 90 21.72 13.68 5.33
CA PRO A 90 22.94 13.41 4.59
C PRO A 90 22.73 13.62 3.07
N PRO A 91 23.80 13.90 2.30
CA PRO A 91 23.71 14.11 0.85
C PRO A 91 23.22 12.87 0.08
N GLU A 92 23.31 11.68 0.68
CA GLU A 92 22.75 10.45 0.12
C GLU A 92 21.20 10.46 0.07
N LEU A 93 20.53 11.30 0.85
CA LEU A 93 19.10 11.58 0.73
C LEU A 93 18.89 12.78 -0.20
N GLY A 94 18.70 12.51 -1.50
CA GLY A 94 18.57 13.55 -2.52
C GLY A 94 17.13 13.79 -2.94
N VAL A 95 16.72 15.06 -3.04
CA VAL A 95 15.41 15.48 -3.56
C VAL A 95 15.57 16.03 -4.98
N TYR A 96 14.73 15.55 -5.91
CA TYR A 96 14.80 15.86 -7.34
C TYR A 96 13.43 16.31 -7.86
N PRO A 97 13.13 17.63 -7.84
CA PRO A 97 11.92 18.16 -8.43
C PRO A 97 11.97 18.16 -9.97
N VAL A 98 10.88 17.72 -10.61
CA VAL A 98 10.71 17.70 -12.06
C VAL A 98 9.34 18.27 -12.41
N GLU A 99 9.32 19.44 -13.05
CA GLU A 99 8.08 20.10 -13.44
C GLU A 99 7.54 19.60 -14.78
N GLY A 100 6.21 19.44 -14.83
CA GLY A 100 5.45 19.12 -16.02
C GLY A 100 4.42 18.02 -15.79
N PRO A 101 3.71 17.61 -16.86
CA PRO A 101 2.70 16.57 -16.77
C PRO A 101 3.28 15.26 -16.25
N LEU A 102 2.60 14.65 -15.26
CA LEU A 102 3.06 13.44 -14.57
C LEU A 102 3.42 12.32 -15.56
N ASP A 103 2.54 12.07 -16.55
CA ASP A 103 2.71 10.98 -17.52
C ASP A 103 3.86 11.18 -18.51
N GLU A 104 4.25 12.43 -18.75
CA GLU A 104 5.35 12.76 -19.65
C GLU A 104 6.70 12.80 -18.91
N ARG A 105 6.69 13.22 -17.64
CA ARG A 105 7.92 13.51 -16.88
C ARG A 105 8.40 12.34 -16.03
N LEU A 106 7.49 11.57 -15.44
CA LEU A 106 7.86 10.49 -14.52
C LEU A 106 8.80 9.44 -15.17
N PRO A 107 8.58 8.97 -16.42
CA PRO A 107 9.48 8.00 -17.03
C PRO A 107 10.92 8.50 -17.16
N ALA A 108 11.11 9.75 -17.59
CA ALA A 108 12.43 10.35 -17.72
C ALA A 108 13.08 10.58 -16.35
N ALA A 109 12.31 11.03 -15.36
CA ALA A 109 12.78 11.27 -14.00
C ALA A 109 13.25 9.97 -13.31
N LEU A 110 12.46 8.90 -13.41
CA LEU A 110 12.84 7.58 -12.87
C LEU A 110 14.08 7.00 -13.54
N LYS A 111 14.21 7.19 -14.87
CA LYS A 111 15.42 6.80 -15.61
C LYS A 111 16.64 7.57 -15.12
N ALA A 112 16.53 8.89 -14.96
CA ALA A 112 17.62 9.74 -14.46
C ALA A 112 18.02 9.40 -13.01
N ALA A 113 17.05 8.98 -12.19
CA ALA A 113 17.29 8.51 -10.83
C ALA A 113 17.89 7.09 -10.75
N GLY A 114 18.00 6.37 -11.88
CA GLY A 114 18.51 4.99 -11.90
C GLY A 114 17.58 3.98 -11.24
N ALA A 115 16.27 4.24 -11.22
CA ALA A 115 15.30 3.42 -10.50
C ALA A 115 15.11 2.00 -11.08
N ALA A 116 15.45 1.80 -12.36
CA ALA A 116 15.28 0.53 -13.04
C ALA A 116 16.15 -0.57 -12.40
N GLY A 117 15.50 -1.66 -11.96
CA GLY A 117 16.18 -2.78 -11.31
C GLY A 117 16.73 -2.48 -9.91
N ALA A 118 16.33 -1.37 -9.29
CA ALA A 118 16.53 -1.02 -7.89
C ALA A 118 15.16 -0.95 -7.17
N PRO A 119 15.10 -1.03 -5.82
CA PRO A 119 13.86 -0.82 -5.08
C PRO A 119 13.22 0.53 -5.44
N LEU A 120 11.96 0.49 -5.88
CA LEU A 120 11.18 1.66 -6.28
C LEU A 120 9.80 1.60 -5.64
N LEU A 121 9.45 2.65 -4.92
CA LEU A 121 8.09 2.93 -4.46
C LEU A 121 7.59 4.23 -5.10
N ALA A 122 6.46 4.18 -5.79
CA ALA A 122 5.82 5.37 -6.35
C ALA A 122 4.47 5.63 -5.69
N PHE A 123 4.28 6.81 -5.08
CA PHE A 123 2.99 7.32 -4.64
C PHE A 123 2.46 8.30 -5.68
N LEU A 124 1.37 7.96 -6.34
CA LEU A 124 0.87 8.66 -7.52
C LEU A 124 -0.59 9.07 -7.35
N ASP A 125 -0.91 10.36 -7.56
CA ASP A 125 -2.28 10.87 -7.62
C ASP A 125 -2.62 11.29 -9.06
N GLY A 126 -3.54 10.56 -9.70
CA GLY A 126 -3.95 10.82 -11.09
C GLY A 126 -2.94 10.38 -12.16
N ALA A 127 -2.20 9.29 -11.93
CA ALA A 127 -1.26 8.75 -12.91
C ALA A 127 -1.95 8.12 -14.13
N GLY A 128 -1.32 8.32 -15.29
CA GLY A 128 -1.67 7.66 -16.55
C GLY A 128 -0.85 6.38 -16.81
N PRO A 129 -1.08 5.72 -17.96
CA PRO A 129 -0.42 4.47 -18.32
C PRO A 129 1.11 4.55 -18.40
N ALA A 130 1.69 5.64 -18.90
CA ALA A 130 3.15 5.74 -19.04
C ALA A 130 3.84 5.83 -17.68
N SER A 131 3.22 6.54 -16.73
CA SER A 131 3.65 6.63 -15.33
C SER A 131 3.66 5.27 -14.66
N LEU A 132 2.57 4.52 -14.82
CA LEU A 132 2.42 3.17 -14.23
C LEU A 132 3.43 2.19 -14.83
N ALA A 133 3.63 2.23 -16.16
CA ALA A 133 4.63 1.41 -16.83
C ALA A 133 6.05 1.72 -16.33
N ALA A 134 6.40 2.99 -16.17
CA ALA A 134 7.71 3.40 -15.67
C ALA A 134 7.93 2.97 -14.22
N ALA A 135 6.91 3.09 -13.36
CA ALA A 135 6.98 2.65 -11.97
C ALA A 135 7.15 1.12 -11.85
N GLY A 136 6.71 0.35 -12.84
CA GLY A 136 6.91 -1.11 -12.92
C GLY A 136 8.35 -1.56 -13.19
N THR A 137 9.28 -0.65 -13.45
CA THR A 137 10.68 -1.01 -13.79
C THR A 137 11.57 -1.31 -12.57
N GLY A 138 11.07 -1.05 -11.35
CA GLY A 138 11.77 -1.32 -10.10
C GLY A 138 11.95 -2.81 -9.80
N LYS A 139 12.79 -3.12 -8.81
CA LYS A 139 13.00 -4.47 -8.28
C LYS A 139 13.29 -4.46 -6.77
N PRO A 140 12.28 -4.66 -5.90
CA PRO A 140 10.85 -4.74 -6.24
C PRO A 140 10.32 -3.39 -6.74
N ALA A 141 9.29 -3.47 -7.59
CA ALA A 141 8.47 -2.33 -7.99
C ALA A 141 7.19 -2.30 -7.15
N GLU A 142 6.87 -1.14 -6.60
CA GLU A 142 5.70 -0.91 -5.76
C GLU A 142 5.05 0.44 -6.10
N VAL A 143 3.71 0.44 -6.21
CA VAL A 143 2.93 1.62 -6.57
C VAL A 143 1.76 1.75 -5.61
N LEU A 144 1.61 2.93 -5.01
CA LEU A 144 0.40 3.36 -4.31
C LEU A 144 -0.26 4.44 -5.18
N LEU A 145 -1.32 4.05 -5.90
CA LEU A 145 -2.10 4.90 -6.78
C LEU A 145 -3.36 5.38 -6.06
N VAL A 146 -3.56 6.69 -6.04
CA VAL A 146 -4.79 7.32 -5.56
C VAL A 146 -5.62 7.78 -6.75
N SER A 147 -6.89 7.38 -6.77
CA SER A 147 -7.87 7.74 -7.80
C SER A 147 -9.06 8.47 -7.18
N GLY A 148 -9.82 9.19 -8.01
CA GLY A 148 -11.06 9.85 -7.60
C GLY A 148 -12.17 8.86 -7.22
N THR A 149 -13.30 9.40 -6.73
CA THR A 149 -14.54 8.64 -6.48
C THR A 149 -14.98 7.86 -7.72
N GLY A 150 -15.24 6.56 -7.57
CA GLY A 150 -15.71 5.72 -8.69
C GLY A 150 -14.61 5.33 -9.68
N GLY A 151 -13.34 5.58 -9.36
CA GLY A 151 -12.22 5.02 -10.11
C GLY A 151 -12.32 3.49 -10.18
N GLN A 152 -11.99 2.91 -11.32
CA GLN A 152 -11.91 1.46 -11.43
C GLN A 152 -10.60 0.95 -10.82
N PRO A 153 -10.64 -0.17 -10.09
CA PRO A 153 -9.44 -0.90 -9.68
C PRO A 153 -8.48 -1.10 -10.86
N ALA A 154 -7.29 -0.50 -10.80
CA ALA A 154 -6.24 -0.70 -11.79
C ALA A 154 -5.38 -1.91 -11.43
N ALA A 155 -4.99 -2.73 -12.39
CA ALA A 155 -4.06 -3.84 -12.17
C ALA A 155 -2.70 -3.60 -12.85
N PRO A 156 -1.91 -2.58 -12.43
CA PRO A 156 -0.66 -2.24 -13.12
C PRO A 156 0.45 -3.28 -12.88
N MET A 157 0.26 -4.22 -11.96
CA MET A 157 1.22 -5.28 -11.61
C MET A 157 0.47 -6.57 -11.21
N PRO A 158 1.16 -7.74 -11.15
CA PRO A 158 0.52 -9.03 -10.88
C PRO A 158 -0.17 -9.15 -9.53
N LEU A 159 0.29 -8.42 -8.51
CA LEU A 159 -0.30 -8.42 -7.18
C LEU A 159 -0.86 -7.05 -6.86
N THR A 160 -2.17 -6.98 -6.62
CA THR A 160 -2.84 -5.73 -6.22
C THR A 160 -3.72 -5.87 -4.99
N ALA A 161 -3.86 -4.77 -4.27
CA ALA A 161 -4.88 -4.56 -3.26
C ALA A 161 -5.62 -3.26 -3.56
N HIS A 162 -6.92 -3.24 -3.27
CA HIS A 162 -7.78 -2.09 -3.46
C HIS A 162 -8.53 -1.80 -2.17
N VAL A 163 -8.69 -0.53 -1.85
CA VAL A 163 -9.51 -0.08 -0.73
C VAL A 163 -10.06 1.31 -1.05
N ASP A 164 -11.36 1.48 -0.85
CA ASP A 164 -11.96 2.80 -0.82
C ASP A 164 -11.78 3.40 0.57
N LEU A 165 -11.22 4.62 0.62
CA LEU A 165 -11.24 5.47 1.81
C LEU A 165 -12.50 6.33 1.74
N VAL A 166 -13.46 6.08 2.63
CA VAL A 166 -14.78 6.74 2.64
C VAL A 166 -14.86 7.67 3.85
N ALA A 167 -15.01 8.97 3.61
CA ALA A 167 -15.23 9.97 4.65
C ALA A 167 -16.71 10.05 5.07
N GLY A 168 -16.95 10.54 6.29
CA GLY A 168 -18.30 10.71 6.84
C GLY A 168 -19.19 11.71 6.09
N ASP A 169 -18.59 12.58 5.27
CA ASP A 169 -19.30 13.50 4.36
C ASP A 169 -19.71 12.85 3.02
N GLY A 170 -19.42 11.56 2.85
CA GLY A 170 -19.70 10.79 1.64
C GLY A 170 -18.61 10.88 0.57
N GLY A 171 -17.57 11.69 0.77
CA GLY A 171 -16.40 11.70 -0.10
C GLY A 171 -15.68 10.34 -0.08
N ALA A 172 -15.18 9.89 -1.23
CA ALA A 172 -14.40 8.66 -1.30
C ALA A 172 -13.19 8.78 -2.23
N ARG A 173 -12.11 8.05 -1.93
CA ARG A 173 -10.95 7.90 -2.82
C ARG A 173 -10.57 6.43 -2.88
N LEU A 174 -10.38 5.94 -4.10
CA LEU A 174 -9.84 4.59 -4.31
C LEU A 174 -8.33 4.63 -4.14
N VAL A 175 -7.81 3.76 -3.28
CA VAL A 175 -6.39 3.47 -3.14
C VAL A 175 -6.12 2.11 -3.76
N THR A 176 -5.20 2.08 -4.72
CA THR A 176 -4.69 0.86 -5.33
C THR A 176 -3.23 0.71 -4.96
N PHE A 177 -2.91 -0.36 -4.24
CA PHE A 177 -1.53 -0.81 -4.09
C PHE A 177 -1.23 -1.89 -5.11
N ALA A 178 -0.09 -1.79 -5.78
CA ALA A 178 0.36 -2.77 -6.75
C ALA A 178 1.83 -3.08 -6.56
N THR A 179 2.19 -4.36 -6.67
CA THR A 179 3.57 -4.82 -6.48
C THR A 179 3.86 -6.06 -7.32
N THR A 180 5.15 -6.34 -7.47
CA THR A 180 5.68 -7.61 -8.00
C THR A 180 6.05 -8.60 -6.91
N ALA A 181 5.97 -8.22 -5.62
CA ALA A 181 6.44 -9.02 -4.50
C ALA A 181 5.34 -9.27 -3.45
N GLY A 182 5.09 -10.54 -3.13
CA GLY A 182 4.09 -10.92 -2.11
C GLY A 182 4.34 -10.29 -0.73
N LYS A 183 5.62 -10.13 -0.35
CA LYS A 183 6.00 -9.44 0.90
C LYS A 183 5.56 -7.97 0.92
N GLY A 184 5.62 -7.27 -0.22
CA GLY A 184 5.16 -5.89 -0.34
C GLY A 184 3.65 -5.79 -0.14
N LEU A 185 2.88 -6.71 -0.74
CA LEU A 185 1.43 -6.79 -0.58
C LEU A 185 1.03 -7.03 0.89
N GLU A 186 1.74 -7.95 1.56
CA GLU A 186 1.52 -8.22 2.98
C GLU A 186 1.89 -7.02 3.86
N ALA A 187 3.03 -6.38 3.62
CA ALA A 187 3.45 -5.17 4.33
C ALA A 187 2.44 -4.03 4.13
N PHE A 188 1.92 -3.84 2.92
CA PHE A 188 0.91 -2.83 2.62
C PHE A 188 -0.36 -3.07 3.42
N LYS A 189 -0.89 -4.29 3.43
CA LYS A 189 -2.12 -4.59 4.20
C LYS A 189 -1.91 -4.50 5.70
N ASN A 190 -0.71 -4.80 6.19
CA ASN A 190 -0.37 -4.56 7.58
C ASN A 190 -0.37 -3.07 7.91
N ALA A 191 0.25 -2.23 7.07
CA ALA A 191 0.23 -0.78 7.22
C ALA A 191 -1.21 -0.22 7.13
N LEU A 192 -2.01 -0.72 6.19
CA LEU A 192 -3.43 -0.33 6.02
C LEU A 192 -4.22 -0.52 7.30
N TRP A 193 -4.20 -1.71 7.90
CA TRP A 193 -4.94 -1.96 9.14
C TRP A 193 -4.27 -1.43 10.40
N ALA A 194 -3.06 -0.88 10.30
CA ALA A 194 -2.34 -0.24 11.39
C ALA A 194 -2.51 1.27 11.42
N VAL A 195 -3.15 1.89 10.42
CA VAL A 195 -3.59 3.28 10.49
C VAL A 195 -4.45 3.45 11.74
N ASP A 196 -4.18 4.48 12.53
CA ASP A 196 -4.98 4.81 13.71
C ASP A 196 -6.39 5.17 13.25
N GLU A 197 -7.37 5.01 14.13
CA GLU A 197 -8.75 5.38 13.80
C GLU A 197 -8.81 6.88 13.48
N TYR A 198 -8.80 7.19 12.18
CA TYR A 198 -8.74 8.56 11.71
C TYR A 198 -10.15 9.10 11.63
N ALA A 199 -10.43 10.17 12.41
CA ALA A 199 -11.76 10.71 12.64
C ALA A 199 -12.61 10.78 11.35
N GLY A 200 -13.58 9.86 11.26
CA GLY A 200 -14.59 9.84 10.20
C GLY A 200 -14.20 9.18 8.88
N VAL A 201 -13.06 8.48 8.77
CA VAL A 201 -12.71 7.68 7.57
C VAL A 201 -12.92 6.19 7.85
N ARG A 202 -13.62 5.51 6.94
CA ARG A 202 -13.86 4.07 6.95
C ARG A 202 -13.35 3.42 5.67
N TYR A 203 -13.03 2.15 5.73
CA TYR A 203 -12.66 1.36 4.56
C TYR A 203 -13.87 0.74 3.91
N ARG A 204 -13.85 0.60 2.60
CA ARG A 204 -14.76 -0.27 1.86
C ARG A 204 -13.95 -1.10 0.88
N ASP A 205 -14.27 -2.39 0.79
CA ASP A 205 -13.71 -3.24 -0.26
C ASP A 205 -14.45 -2.92 -1.57
N PRO A 206 -13.77 -2.42 -2.62
CA PRO A 206 -14.42 -2.10 -3.89
C PRO A 206 -15.01 -3.33 -4.60
N ARG A 207 -14.65 -4.54 -4.16
CA ARG A 207 -15.19 -5.81 -4.68
C ARG A 207 -16.40 -6.30 -3.89
N ASP A 208 -16.70 -5.72 -2.72
CA ASP A 208 -17.86 -6.09 -1.93
C ASP A 208 -19.13 -5.50 -2.57
N PRO A 209 -20.03 -6.33 -3.14
CA PRO A 209 -21.25 -5.84 -3.78
C PRO A 209 -22.22 -5.18 -2.80
N GLU A 210 -22.14 -5.52 -1.51
CA GLU A 210 -22.96 -4.90 -0.47
C GLU A 210 -22.33 -3.58 0.04
N GLY A 211 -21.08 -3.29 -0.35
CA GLY A 211 -20.41 -2.03 -0.08
C GLY A 211 -20.22 -1.71 1.40
N HIS A 212 -19.96 -2.73 2.24
CA HIS A 212 -19.86 -2.53 3.69
C HIS A 212 -18.75 -1.57 4.05
N LEU A 213 -19.07 -0.66 4.97
CA LEU A 213 -18.08 0.20 5.61
C LEU A 213 -17.45 -0.55 6.79
N LEU A 214 -16.13 -0.52 6.85
CA LEU A 214 -15.30 -1.14 7.86
C LEU A 214 -14.60 -0.04 8.65
N ASP A 215 -14.72 -0.09 9.97
CA ASP A 215 -13.95 0.79 10.85
C ASP A 215 -12.47 0.41 10.79
N ILE A 216 -11.60 1.41 10.78
CA ILE A 216 -10.15 1.20 10.76
C ILE A 216 -9.73 0.69 12.15
N SER A 217 -9.22 -0.53 12.20
CA SER A 217 -8.84 -1.17 13.46
C SER A 217 -7.76 -2.23 13.26
N LEU A 218 -6.86 -2.34 14.25
CA LEU A 218 -5.89 -3.42 14.32
C LEU A 218 -6.56 -4.81 14.39
N SER A 219 -7.81 -4.88 14.82
CA SER A 219 -8.63 -6.11 14.89
C SER A 219 -9.91 -5.93 14.07
N PRO A 220 -9.83 -6.01 12.73
CA PRO A 220 -10.96 -5.73 11.86
C PRO A 220 -12.09 -6.73 12.09
N HIS A 221 -13.32 -6.24 11.95
CA HIS A 221 -14.53 -7.03 12.16
C HIS A 221 -14.52 -8.28 11.25
N PRO A 222 -14.63 -9.51 11.79
CA PRO A 222 -14.41 -10.74 11.02
C PRO A 222 -15.59 -11.11 10.09
N GLY A 223 -16.75 -10.48 10.27
CA GLY A 223 -18.00 -10.86 9.57
C GLY A 223 -17.89 -10.88 8.04
N PRO A 224 -17.44 -9.79 7.38
CA PRO A 224 -17.26 -9.79 5.93
C PRO A 224 -16.28 -10.86 5.45
N LEU A 225 -15.11 -10.99 6.10
CA LEU A 225 -14.14 -12.03 5.75
C LEU A 225 -14.70 -13.46 5.92
N ARG A 226 -15.55 -13.68 6.92
CA ARG A 226 -16.25 -14.96 7.12
C ARG A 226 -17.09 -15.33 5.89
N ARG A 227 -17.87 -14.38 5.36
CA ARG A 227 -18.71 -14.60 4.17
C ARG A 227 -17.85 -14.91 2.95
N GLU A 228 -16.78 -14.13 2.74
CA GLU A 228 -15.85 -14.33 1.62
C GLU A 228 -15.18 -15.72 1.66
N ILE A 229 -14.71 -16.17 2.83
CA ILE A 229 -14.11 -17.49 2.97
C ILE A 229 -15.12 -18.61 2.69
N LEU A 230 -16.36 -18.50 3.20
CA LEU A 230 -17.40 -19.50 2.93
C LEU A 230 -17.79 -19.53 1.46
N ALA A 231 -17.93 -18.38 0.80
CA ALA A 231 -18.20 -18.29 -0.63
C ALA A 231 -17.04 -18.89 -1.46
N HIS A 232 -15.80 -18.65 -1.05
CA HIS A 232 -14.63 -19.24 -1.69
C HIS A 232 -14.59 -20.76 -1.53
N LEU A 233 -14.84 -21.30 -0.33
CA LEU A 233 -14.92 -22.74 -0.12
C LEU A 233 -16.07 -23.39 -0.92
N GLY A 234 -17.22 -22.71 -1.02
CA GLY A 234 -18.37 -23.19 -1.79
C GLY A 234 -18.11 -23.27 -3.30
N SER A 235 -17.32 -22.35 -3.84
CA SER A 235 -16.98 -22.31 -5.27
C SER A 235 -15.73 -23.12 -5.63
N ALA A 236 -14.73 -23.13 -4.75
CA ALA A 236 -13.41 -23.69 -5.01
C ALA A 236 -13.22 -25.10 -4.41
N GLY A 237 -14.11 -25.52 -3.50
CA GLY A 237 -14.01 -26.76 -2.73
C GLY A 237 -13.06 -26.65 -1.54
N ALA A 238 -12.66 -27.80 -1.00
CA ALA A 238 -11.74 -27.87 0.13
C ALA A 238 -10.40 -27.15 -0.17
N ARG A 239 -9.87 -26.44 0.82
CA ARG A 239 -8.63 -25.65 0.70
C ARG A 239 -7.78 -25.76 1.94
N THR A 240 -6.47 -25.74 1.74
CA THR A 240 -5.52 -25.64 2.84
C THR A 240 -5.58 -24.26 3.51
N VAL A 241 -5.18 -24.17 4.77
CA VAL A 241 -5.04 -22.88 5.47
C VAL A 241 -4.09 -21.94 4.71
N THR A 242 -3.03 -22.44 4.09
CA THR A 242 -2.14 -21.64 3.23
C THR A 242 -2.89 -21.02 2.05
N GLN A 243 -3.69 -21.82 1.34
CA GLN A 243 -4.49 -21.31 0.21
C GLN A 243 -5.54 -20.30 0.66
N LEU A 244 -6.15 -20.48 1.83
CA LEU A 244 -7.11 -19.51 2.38
C LEU A 244 -6.46 -18.20 2.83
N ARG A 245 -5.21 -18.27 3.33
CA ARG A 245 -4.40 -17.08 3.62
C ARG A 245 -4.03 -16.32 2.36
N GLU A 246 -3.64 -17.04 1.30
CA GLU A 246 -3.38 -16.47 -0.01
C GLU A 246 -4.62 -15.83 -0.62
N PHE A 247 -5.78 -16.50 -0.56
CA PHE A 247 -7.07 -15.93 -0.94
C PHE A 247 -7.37 -14.64 -0.16
N THR A 248 -7.24 -14.68 1.17
CA THR A 248 -7.46 -13.49 2.01
C THR A 248 -6.53 -12.35 1.59
N LEU A 249 -5.24 -12.64 1.38
CA LEU A 249 -4.22 -11.67 0.99
C LEU A 249 -4.42 -11.10 -0.42
N THR A 250 -4.94 -11.85 -1.38
CA THR A 250 -5.01 -11.41 -2.78
C THR A 250 -6.41 -10.99 -3.25
N GLN A 251 -7.45 -11.51 -2.61
CA GLN A 251 -8.83 -11.33 -3.08
C GLN A 251 -9.67 -10.39 -2.21
N THR A 252 -9.27 -10.14 -0.96
CA THR A 252 -10.04 -9.30 -0.01
C THR A 252 -9.24 -8.07 0.44
N VAL A 253 -9.82 -7.17 1.23
CA VAL A 253 -9.08 -6.09 1.92
C VAL A 253 -8.29 -6.55 3.18
N TYR A 254 -8.49 -7.79 3.66
CA TYR A 254 -7.94 -8.28 4.93
C TYR A 254 -6.50 -8.82 4.83
N ARG A 255 -5.81 -8.93 5.97
CA ARG A 255 -4.45 -9.50 6.06
C ARG A 255 -4.51 -11.03 6.09
N ALA A 256 -3.44 -11.69 5.63
CA ALA A 256 -3.29 -13.14 5.77
C ALA A 256 -3.34 -13.62 7.25
N SER A 257 -2.97 -12.75 8.20
CA SER A 257 -3.07 -13.04 9.63
C SER A 257 -4.51 -13.11 10.14
N ASP A 258 -5.45 -12.39 9.52
CA ASP A 258 -6.85 -12.36 9.94
C ASP A 258 -7.58 -13.68 9.64
N THR A 259 -7.11 -14.45 8.64
CA THR A 259 -7.69 -15.74 8.23
C THR A 259 -7.84 -16.71 9.40
N VAL A 260 -6.80 -16.88 10.21
CA VAL A 260 -6.79 -17.88 11.30
C VAL A 260 -7.85 -17.57 12.35
N ARG A 261 -8.05 -16.30 12.69
CA ARG A 261 -9.10 -15.85 13.62
C ARG A 261 -10.48 -16.23 13.10
N VAL A 262 -10.73 -16.01 11.81
CA VAL A 262 -12.01 -16.35 11.15
C VAL A 262 -12.22 -17.86 11.08
N LEU A 263 -11.19 -18.63 10.73
CA LEU A 263 -11.28 -20.10 10.67
C LEU A 263 -11.59 -20.72 12.04
N ASN A 264 -10.96 -20.23 13.10
CA ASN A 264 -11.28 -20.69 14.46
C ASN A 264 -12.75 -20.44 14.81
N ALA A 265 -13.31 -19.27 14.46
CA ALA A 265 -14.72 -18.96 14.69
C ALA A 265 -15.65 -19.85 13.84
N LEU A 266 -15.30 -20.11 12.58
CA LEU A 266 -16.06 -20.98 11.68
C LEU A 266 -16.09 -22.44 12.15
N LEU A 267 -14.95 -22.95 12.63
CA LEU A 267 -14.82 -24.30 13.19
C LEU A 267 -15.60 -24.44 14.49
N ALA A 268 -15.49 -23.46 15.40
CA ALA A 268 -16.25 -23.45 16.65
C ALA A 268 -17.76 -23.43 16.42
N ALA A 269 -18.21 -22.77 15.35
CA ALA A 269 -19.61 -22.75 14.94
C ALA A 269 -20.07 -24.00 14.16
N GLY A 270 -19.17 -24.95 13.86
CA GLY A 270 -19.48 -26.13 13.05
C GLY A 270 -19.82 -25.82 11.58
N THR A 271 -19.51 -24.61 11.11
CA THR A 271 -19.82 -24.18 9.73
C THR A 271 -18.79 -24.64 8.69
N VAL A 272 -17.64 -25.12 9.14
CA VAL A 272 -16.61 -25.77 8.32
C VAL A 272 -16.04 -26.95 9.10
N THR A 273 -15.45 -27.90 8.40
CA THR A 273 -14.69 -29.02 8.96
C THR A 273 -13.20 -28.85 8.66
N ARG A 274 -12.36 -29.66 9.31
CA ARG A 274 -10.92 -29.67 9.04
C ARG A 274 -10.32 -31.07 9.05
N ASP A 275 -9.21 -31.22 8.33
CA ASP A 275 -8.36 -32.40 8.32
C ASP A 275 -6.88 -31.97 8.47
N PRO A 276 -6.15 -32.44 9.50
CA PRO A 276 -6.60 -33.27 10.62
C PRO A 276 -7.62 -32.59 11.54
N ASP A 277 -8.44 -33.40 12.22
CA ASP A 277 -9.49 -32.95 13.15
C ASP A 277 -8.94 -32.18 14.37
N ARG A 278 -7.69 -32.47 14.76
CA ARG A 278 -7.00 -31.94 15.95
C ARG A 278 -5.70 -31.21 15.60
N GLY A 279 -5.21 -30.41 16.57
CA GLY A 279 -3.95 -29.66 16.44
C GLY A 279 -4.11 -28.19 16.06
N ARG A 280 -2.98 -27.51 15.83
CA ARG A 280 -2.93 -26.11 15.40
C ARG A 280 -3.34 -26.01 13.93
N LEU A 281 -3.87 -24.85 13.52
CA LEU A 281 -4.12 -24.55 12.10
C LEU A 281 -2.80 -24.25 11.38
N GLY A 282 -2.06 -25.32 11.10
CA GLY A 282 -0.88 -25.33 10.23
C GLY A 282 -1.27 -25.07 8.77
N GLY A 283 -0.28 -24.74 7.93
CA GLY A 283 -0.53 -24.35 6.55
C GLY A 283 -1.10 -25.44 5.65
N ASP A 284 -0.86 -26.70 6.00
CA ASP A 284 -1.28 -27.93 5.31
C ASP A 284 -2.67 -28.42 5.75
N VAL A 285 -3.20 -27.91 6.87
CA VAL A 285 -4.54 -28.27 7.36
C VAL A 285 -5.57 -27.91 6.30
N VAL A 286 -6.37 -28.89 5.90
CA VAL A 286 -7.44 -28.74 4.92
C VAL A 286 -8.71 -28.29 5.63
N ILE A 287 -9.38 -27.28 5.09
CA ILE A 287 -10.68 -26.77 5.53
C ILE A 287 -11.70 -27.04 4.44
N ALA A 288 -12.88 -27.54 4.80
CA ALA A 288 -13.96 -27.82 3.87
C ALA A 288 -15.31 -27.36 4.45
N LEU A 289 -16.30 -27.16 3.58
CA LEU A 289 -17.69 -27.11 4.04
C LEU A 289 -18.09 -28.51 4.57
N PRO A 290 -19.06 -28.59 5.51
CA PRO A 290 -19.52 -29.85 6.08
C PRO A 290 -20.06 -30.84 5.05
#